data_AF-A0A8D3CCN7-F1
#
_entry.id   AF-A0A8D3CCN7-F1
#
_cell.length_a   1.000
_cell.length_b   1.000
_cell.length_c   1.000
_cell.angle_alpha   90.00
_cell.angle_beta   90.00
_cell.angle_gamma   90.00
#
_symmetry.space_group_name_H-M   'P 1'
#
loop_
_entity.id
_entity.type
_entity.pdbx_description
1 polymer ?
#
loop_
_entity_poly.entity_id
_entity_poly.type
_entity_poly.pdbx_seq_one_letter_code
_entity_poly.pdbx_strand_id
1 'polypeptide(L)'
;MVETGPLPREESGTKVSFGLRDSTVDTEWSASATNDPSGYTVSVSINSSPNSPIGVYSLTLDQEGKKTSLGQFTLLFNPWCPSDAVYMPSETKRQEYVLAQHGQIYRGTHKRIKGMAWNFGQFEAGILDICLKILDENPKFVSDADKDCSARRNPIYVTRVLSAMINSNNDSGVLVGNWGKISDGVHPGAWIGSGDILHQWADSGPVCYGQCWVFAAVGCTVSRALGIPCRVVTNFGSAHDSDGNLVIEKLYNEVGEPISEGDSIWNFHVWVDSWMTRPDLGSEYDGWQTSDPTPQETSDGVFCCGPAPLRAIKEGELTKKYDTPFIFAEVNADVVDMVQKSNGEVIKFTSTNFVGRFISTKAVGLDQRHDITHHYKYPEGSKEERQVYGKAQHHNKLQQRGEQPGLKLKIKFSDNMAVGSDFEVYAVLTNNHMKTKSCTVLFSAKAVGYSGKLGDSCAFASDKVELTPGEEWRLPLRLQYDLYGSVITSDRLIQLTAFTMDKQALDYHKAEKTIVLDEPDIEIKLLGEATVNRPVAAELTLLNPLPETLQDCSFTLEGIGLTDGKPVTAKIGAVGQRQEARARVVFTPSSAGFHMLVVNFDCVKLKNIKSSMFVVVKG
;
A
#
# COMPACT_ATOMS: atom_id res chain seq x y z
N MET A 1 31.72 0.01 -27.92
CA MET A 1 31.37 -1.20 -27.15
C MET A 1 30.73 -0.76 -25.84
N VAL A 2 29.60 -1.36 -25.47
CA VAL A 2 28.92 -1.14 -24.18
C VAL A 2 28.78 -2.46 -23.44
N GLU A 3 28.99 -2.43 -22.13
CA GLU A 3 29.01 -3.63 -21.27
C GLU A 3 28.30 -3.35 -19.94
N THR A 4 27.47 -4.27 -19.47
CA THR A 4 26.80 -4.24 -18.16
C THR A 4 26.88 -5.59 -17.44
N GLY A 5 26.77 -5.56 -16.11
CA GLY A 5 26.90 -6.73 -15.25
C GLY A 5 28.35 -7.19 -15.05
N PRO A 6 28.57 -8.15 -14.13
CA PRO A 6 29.92 -8.61 -13.79
C PRO A 6 30.53 -9.55 -14.84
N LEU A 7 29.70 -10.16 -15.70
CA LEU A 7 30.13 -11.08 -16.75
C LEU A 7 29.48 -10.72 -18.10
N PRO A 8 29.85 -9.59 -18.75
CA PRO A 8 29.19 -9.12 -19.97
C PRO A 8 29.39 -10.08 -21.16
N ARG A 9 28.29 -10.46 -21.82
CA ARG A 9 28.28 -11.37 -22.97
C ARG A 9 27.36 -10.87 -24.09
N GLU A 10 27.79 -11.08 -25.33
CA GLU A 10 26.99 -10.70 -26.51
C GLU A 10 25.72 -11.55 -26.62
N GLU A 11 25.84 -12.85 -26.35
CA GLU A 11 24.73 -13.82 -26.33
C GLU A 11 23.64 -13.46 -25.31
N SER A 12 24.06 -12.97 -24.13
CA SER A 12 23.18 -12.52 -23.06
C SER A 12 22.66 -11.09 -23.29
N GLY A 13 23.14 -10.41 -24.34
CA GLY A 13 22.87 -9.01 -24.65
C GLY A 13 23.28 -8.03 -23.55
N THR A 14 24.18 -8.45 -22.67
CA THR A 14 24.83 -7.63 -21.63
C THR A 14 26.12 -6.98 -22.14
N LYS A 15 26.55 -7.34 -23.35
CA LYS A 15 27.64 -6.71 -24.10
C LYS A 15 27.21 -6.45 -25.54
N VAL A 16 27.48 -5.26 -26.06
CA VAL A 16 27.18 -4.92 -27.46
C VAL A 16 28.30 -4.11 -28.09
N SER A 17 28.72 -4.51 -29.29
CA SER A 17 29.69 -3.79 -30.12
C SER A 17 28.99 -3.22 -31.35
N PHE A 18 29.13 -1.92 -31.60
CA PHE A 18 28.53 -1.23 -32.73
C PHE A 18 29.52 -0.22 -33.31
N GLY A 19 29.54 -0.09 -34.64
CA GLY A 19 30.37 0.88 -35.37
C GLY A 19 29.62 2.19 -35.63
N LEU A 20 30.36 3.20 -36.10
CA LEU A 20 29.79 4.46 -36.56
C LEU A 20 29.07 4.29 -37.89
N ARG A 21 27.91 4.93 -38.01
CA ARG A 21 27.06 4.98 -39.21
C ARG A 21 26.68 6.42 -39.54
N ASP A 22 26.07 6.64 -40.70
CA ASP A 22 25.60 7.97 -41.13
C ASP A 22 24.48 8.52 -40.22
N SER A 23 23.62 7.63 -39.71
CA SER A 23 22.53 7.95 -38.78
C SER A 23 22.36 6.86 -37.72
N THR A 24 21.76 7.22 -36.59
CA THR A 24 21.33 6.26 -35.57
C THR A 24 20.03 5.56 -35.99
N VAL A 25 19.75 4.43 -35.34
CA VAL A 25 18.55 3.61 -35.49
C VAL A 25 17.91 3.49 -34.11
N ASP A 26 16.59 3.60 -34.01
CA ASP A 26 15.89 3.66 -32.71
C ASP A 26 15.63 2.28 -32.08
N THR A 27 15.85 1.20 -32.82
CA THR A 27 15.54 -0.17 -32.39
C THR A 27 16.75 -0.95 -31.86
N GLU A 28 17.96 -0.45 -32.09
CA GLU A 28 19.20 -1.15 -31.78
C GLU A 28 20.30 -0.20 -31.28
N TRP A 29 21.36 -0.79 -30.71
CA TRP A 29 22.56 -0.03 -30.40
C TRP A 29 23.22 0.48 -31.68
N SER A 30 23.29 1.80 -31.81
CA SER A 30 23.84 2.44 -32.99
C SER A 30 24.48 3.78 -32.62
N ALA A 31 25.46 4.21 -33.41
CA ALA A 31 26.08 5.51 -33.24
C ALA A 31 26.30 6.21 -34.58
N SER A 32 26.13 7.52 -34.59
CA SER A 32 26.55 8.40 -35.67
C SER A 32 27.48 9.49 -35.14
N ALA A 33 28.34 10.01 -36.00
CA ALA A 33 29.31 11.04 -35.63
C ALA A 33 29.26 12.20 -36.62
N THR A 34 29.43 13.41 -36.10
CA THR A 34 29.62 14.62 -36.89
C THR A 34 30.88 15.34 -36.42
N ASN A 35 31.67 15.82 -37.39
CA ASN A 35 32.88 16.56 -37.10
C ASN A 35 32.54 18.01 -36.82
N ASP A 36 33.10 18.56 -35.73
CA ASP A 36 33.08 19.99 -35.50
C ASP A 36 33.95 20.73 -36.55
N PRO A 37 33.61 21.96 -36.97
CA PRO A 37 34.42 22.73 -37.92
C PRO A 37 35.89 22.92 -37.51
N SER A 38 36.20 22.86 -36.21
CA SER A 38 37.58 22.94 -35.71
C SER A 38 38.43 21.70 -36.02
N GLY A 39 37.82 20.55 -36.33
CA GLY A 39 38.51 19.29 -36.62
C GLY A 39 39.10 18.56 -35.40
N TYR A 40 39.04 19.16 -34.20
CA TYR A 40 39.58 18.58 -32.97
C TYR A 40 38.51 17.97 -32.05
N THR A 41 37.23 18.12 -32.38
CA THR A 41 36.10 17.60 -31.60
C THR A 41 35.16 16.82 -32.51
N VAL A 42 34.69 15.68 -31.99
CA VAL A 42 33.69 14.83 -32.65
C VAL A 42 32.46 14.75 -31.76
N SER A 43 31.31 15.11 -32.31
CA SER A 43 30.02 14.97 -31.65
C SER A 43 29.42 13.63 -32.06
N VAL A 44 29.21 12.75 -31.08
CA VAL A 44 28.67 11.39 -31.29
C VAL A 44 27.27 11.30 -30.72
N SER A 45 26.31 10.85 -31.53
CA SER A 45 24.97 10.47 -31.09
C SER A 45 24.91 8.96 -30.94
N ILE A 46 24.44 8.47 -29.80
CA ILE A 46 24.31 7.03 -29.52
C ILE A 46 22.85 6.74 -29.17
N ASN A 47 22.25 5.76 -29.84
CA ASN A 47 20.96 5.19 -29.47
C ASN A 47 21.17 3.81 -28.84
N SER A 48 20.43 3.52 -27.76
CA SER A 48 20.34 2.18 -27.17
C SER A 48 19.10 1.45 -27.69
N SER A 49 19.14 0.12 -27.73
CA SER A 49 17.92 -0.66 -28.02
C SER A 49 16.89 -0.52 -26.88
N PRO A 50 15.58 -0.38 -27.17
CA PRO A 50 14.52 -0.41 -26.16
C PRO A 50 14.44 -1.74 -25.37
N ASN A 51 15.06 -2.81 -25.89
CA ASN A 51 15.14 -4.12 -25.24
C ASN A 51 16.47 -4.35 -24.51
N SER A 52 17.25 -3.29 -24.27
CA SER A 52 18.51 -3.40 -23.52
C SER A 52 18.24 -3.63 -22.04
N PRO A 53 19.05 -4.44 -21.35
CA PRO A 53 18.97 -4.54 -19.90
C PRO A 53 19.16 -3.19 -19.21
N ILE A 54 18.38 -2.89 -18.17
CA ILE A 54 18.66 -1.72 -17.33
C ILE A 54 19.86 -1.99 -16.41
N GLY A 55 20.54 -0.93 -15.99
CA GLY A 55 21.67 -1.01 -15.06
C GLY A 55 22.80 -0.06 -15.39
N VAL A 56 23.93 -0.21 -14.69
CA VAL A 56 25.16 0.54 -14.96
C VAL A 56 25.89 -0.09 -16.14
N TYR A 57 26.28 0.74 -17.10
CA TYR A 57 27.04 0.37 -18.29
C TYR A 57 28.40 1.04 -18.31
N SER A 58 29.40 0.33 -18.80
CA SER A 58 30.68 0.89 -19.20
C SER A 58 30.71 1.11 -20.71
N LEU A 59 31.15 2.29 -21.15
CA LEU A 59 31.32 2.64 -22.57
C LEU A 59 32.81 2.65 -22.92
N THR A 60 33.18 1.85 -23.92
CA THR A 60 34.56 1.72 -24.40
C THR A 60 34.62 1.95 -25.91
N LEU A 61 35.53 2.84 -26.33
CA LEU A 61 35.92 3.03 -27.73
C LEU A 61 37.00 2.00 -28.09
N ASP A 62 36.78 1.25 -29.16
CA ASP A 62 37.80 0.39 -29.77
C ASP A 62 38.22 1.00 -31.09
N GLN A 63 39.48 1.43 -31.18
CA GLN A 63 40.08 1.97 -32.40
C GLN A 63 41.24 1.07 -32.80
N GLU A 64 41.02 0.25 -33.83
CA GLU A 64 42.03 -0.67 -34.38
C GLU A 64 42.67 -1.59 -33.31
N GLY A 65 41.87 -2.05 -32.34
CA GLY A 65 42.32 -2.90 -31.24
C GLY A 65 42.80 -2.13 -30.01
N LYS A 66 42.94 -0.80 -30.08
CA LYS A 66 43.22 0.05 -28.92
C LYS A 66 41.90 0.40 -28.22
N LYS A 67 41.70 -0.19 -27.04
CA LYS A 67 40.53 0.06 -26.18
C LYS A 67 40.77 1.25 -25.27
N THR A 68 39.86 2.23 -25.31
CA THR A 68 39.86 3.42 -24.46
C THR A 68 38.51 3.53 -23.75
N SER A 69 38.52 3.57 -22.41
CA SER A 69 37.30 3.79 -21.64
C SER A 69 36.83 5.23 -21.79
N LEU A 70 35.56 5.43 -22.14
CA LEU A 70 34.93 6.74 -22.25
C LEU A 70 34.15 7.13 -20.98
N GLY A 71 33.88 6.16 -20.10
CA GLY A 71 33.18 6.37 -18.84
C GLY A 71 32.07 5.35 -18.59
N GLN A 72 31.19 5.68 -17.64
CA GLN A 72 30.02 4.88 -17.27
C GLN A 72 28.75 5.70 -17.38
N PHE A 73 27.63 5.03 -17.64
CA PHE A 73 26.30 5.63 -17.62
C PHE A 73 25.28 4.62 -17.10
N THR A 74 24.15 5.11 -16.61
CA THR A 74 23.03 4.25 -16.17
C THR A 74 21.95 4.26 -17.23
N LEU A 75 21.50 3.06 -17.62
CA LEU A 75 20.36 2.88 -18.51
C LEU A 75 19.14 2.45 -17.69
N LEU A 76 18.00 3.12 -17.89
CA LEU A 76 16.74 2.86 -17.21
C LEU A 76 15.65 2.47 -18.22
N PHE A 77 14.52 1.98 -17.73
CA PHE A 77 13.33 1.84 -18.57
C PHE A 77 12.86 3.20 -19.07
N ASN A 78 12.27 3.25 -20.26
CA ASN A 78 11.89 4.51 -20.90
C ASN A 78 10.39 4.59 -21.23
N PRO A 79 9.57 5.15 -20.32
CA PRO A 79 8.14 5.38 -20.55
C PRO A 79 7.81 6.36 -21.69
N TRP A 80 8.81 7.07 -22.21
CA TRP A 80 8.66 7.97 -23.36
C TRP A 80 8.90 7.30 -24.71
N CYS A 81 9.57 6.14 -24.74
CA CYS A 81 9.86 5.42 -25.96
C CYS A 81 8.68 4.53 -26.37
N PRO A 82 8.03 4.73 -27.54
CA PRO A 82 6.90 3.91 -27.98
C PRO A 82 7.20 2.42 -28.17
N SER A 83 8.48 2.08 -28.33
CA SER A 83 8.95 0.69 -28.51
C SER A 83 9.37 0.02 -27.20
N ASP A 84 9.37 0.74 -26.08
CA ASP A 84 9.69 0.18 -24.77
C ASP A 84 8.46 -0.51 -24.16
N ALA A 85 8.69 -1.61 -23.45
CA ALA A 85 7.65 -2.37 -22.76
C ALA A 85 6.90 -1.56 -21.70
N VAL A 86 7.48 -0.48 -21.16
CA VAL A 86 6.81 0.41 -20.19
C VAL A 86 6.24 1.70 -20.78
N TYR A 87 6.14 1.78 -22.11
CA TYR A 87 5.64 2.98 -22.79
C TYR A 87 4.29 3.44 -22.26
N MET A 88 4.23 4.70 -21.83
CA MET A 88 3.01 5.35 -21.35
C MET A 88 2.68 6.56 -22.21
N PRO A 89 1.65 6.51 -23.08
CA PRO A 89 1.38 7.57 -24.05
C PRO A 89 1.04 8.93 -23.44
N SER A 90 0.45 8.96 -22.24
CA SER A 90 -0.06 10.17 -21.62
C SER A 90 1.04 10.88 -20.83
N GLU A 91 1.39 12.08 -21.27
CA GLU A 91 2.40 12.91 -20.61
C GLU A 91 2.05 13.18 -19.14
N THR A 92 0.81 13.57 -18.83
CA THR A 92 0.38 13.83 -17.45
C THR A 92 0.48 12.59 -16.57
N LYS A 93 0.21 11.39 -17.11
CA LYS A 93 0.41 10.14 -16.39
C LYS A 93 1.89 9.81 -16.19
N ARG A 94 2.77 10.10 -17.15
CA ARG A 94 4.23 9.95 -16.96
C ARG A 94 4.74 10.89 -15.88
N GLN A 95 4.27 12.13 -15.86
CA GLN A 95 4.57 13.09 -14.80
C GLN A 95 4.15 12.55 -13.43
N GLU A 96 2.94 11.99 -13.29
CA GLU A 96 2.47 11.44 -12.01
C GLU A 96 3.14 10.12 -11.60
N TYR A 97 3.29 9.17 -12.53
CA TYR A 97 3.64 7.79 -12.21
C TYR A 97 5.13 7.49 -12.35
N VAL A 98 5.94 8.45 -12.81
CA VAL A 98 7.40 8.32 -12.92
C VAL A 98 8.09 9.48 -12.21
N LEU A 99 7.72 10.72 -12.51
CA LEU A 99 8.48 11.90 -12.08
C LEU A 99 8.01 12.51 -10.76
N ALA A 100 6.74 12.35 -10.39
CA ALA A 100 6.22 12.90 -9.14
C ALA A 100 6.89 12.18 -7.95
N GLN A 101 7.53 12.97 -7.09
CA GLN A 101 8.25 12.45 -5.92
C GLN A 101 7.43 12.51 -4.63
N HIS A 102 6.20 13.03 -4.68
CA HIS A 102 5.25 13.02 -3.58
C HIS A 102 3.99 12.25 -3.96
N GLY A 103 3.37 11.63 -2.96
CA GLY A 103 2.18 10.80 -3.15
C GLY A 103 1.19 10.87 -1.99
N GLN A 104 0.07 10.19 -2.18
CA GLN A 104 -0.99 10.01 -1.20
C GLN A 104 -1.29 8.53 -1.07
N ILE A 105 -1.26 8.03 0.16
CA ILE A 105 -1.61 6.66 0.52
C ILE A 105 -2.92 6.71 1.32
N TYR A 106 -3.93 5.93 0.92
CA TYR A 106 -5.22 5.97 1.59
C TYR A 106 -5.27 4.96 2.74
N ARG A 107 -5.81 5.40 3.88
CA ARG A 107 -5.95 4.58 5.11
C ARG A 107 -7.31 4.82 5.76
N GLY A 108 -7.57 4.09 6.84
CA GLY A 108 -8.79 4.20 7.64
C GLY A 108 -9.79 3.09 7.29
N THR A 109 -11.05 3.46 7.07
CA THR A 109 -12.11 2.51 6.71
C THR A 109 -12.77 2.91 5.41
N HIS A 110 -13.51 2.01 4.77
CA HIS A 110 -14.27 2.30 3.55
C HIS A 110 -15.29 3.45 3.68
N LYS A 111 -15.64 3.87 4.91
CA LYS A 111 -16.53 5.02 5.17
C LYS A 111 -15.80 6.30 5.55
N ARG A 112 -14.57 6.18 6.03
CA ARG A 112 -13.71 7.29 6.46
C ARG A 112 -12.32 7.04 5.91
N ILE A 113 -12.17 7.40 4.65
CA ILE A 113 -10.92 7.27 3.91
C ILE A 113 -10.13 8.57 4.08
N LYS A 114 -8.93 8.48 4.65
CA LYS A 114 -8.00 9.62 4.79
C LYS A 114 -6.76 9.39 3.94
N GLY A 115 -6.36 10.42 3.20
CA GLY A 115 -5.09 10.45 2.49
C GLY A 115 -3.95 10.76 3.46
N MET A 116 -2.88 9.98 3.36
CA MET A 116 -1.64 10.16 4.08
C MET A 116 -0.55 10.50 3.07
N ALA A 117 -0.01 11.70 3.18
CA ALA A 117 1.08 12.17 2.34
C ALA A 117 2.33 11.29 2.53
N TRP A 118 3.06 11.05 1.43
CA TRP A 118 4.30 10.28 1.43
C TRP A 118 5.35 10.87 0.48
N ASN A 119 6.59 10.95 0.94
CA ASN A 119 7.74 11.34 0.12
C ASN A 119 8.37 10.10 -0.54
N PHE A 120 8.18 9.92 -1.85
CA PHE A 120 8.81 8.81 -2.57
C PHE A 120 10.31 9.03 -2.78
N GLY A 121 10.75 10.25 -3.10
CA GLY A 121 12.17 10.61 -3.07
C GLY A 121 13.05 9.94 -4.13
N GLN A 122 12.48 9.42 -5.23
CA GLN A 122 13.24 8.59 -6.18
C GLN A 122 14.42 9.28 -6.87
N PHE A 123 14.50 10.62 -6.86
CA PHE A 123 15.63 11.39 -7.41
C PHE A 123 16.52 12.03 -6.34
N GLU A 124 16.31 11.69 -5.05
CA GLU A 124 17.22 12.11 -4.00
C GLU A 124 18.60 11.44 -4.17
N ALA A 125 19.62 12.09 -3.62
CA ALA A 125 21.01 11.68 -3.81
C ALA A 125 21.23 10.24 -3.34
N GLY A 126 21.82 9.41 -4.21
CA GLY A 126 22.13 8.00 -3.91
C GLY A 126 20.95 7.03 -4.02
N ILE A 127 19.69 7.50 -4.09
CA ILE A 127 18.53 6.59 -4.15
C ILE A 127 18.57 5.69 -5.39
N LEU A 128 18.93 6.23 -6.56
CA LEU A 128 19.07 5.42 -7.76
C LEU A 128 20.13 4.32 -7.62
N ASP A 129 21.28 4.62 -7.03
CA ASP A 129 22.35 3.65 -6.79
C ASP A 129 21.88 2.54 -5.84
N ILE A 130 21.12 2.92 -4.81
CA ILE A 130 20.50 1.97 -3.87
C ILE A 130 19.48 1.08 -4.60
N CYS A 131 18.64 1.65 -5.47
CA CYS A 131 17.70 0.87 -6.28
C CYS A 131 18.40 -0.16 -7.18
N LEU A 132 19.55 0.19 -7.75
CA LEU A 132 20.37 -0.74 -8.54
C LEU A 132 21.03 -1.80 -7.66
N LYS A 133 21.51 -1.41 -6.46
CA LYS A 133 22.05 -2.34 -5.45
C LYS A 133 21.01 -3.37 -5.01
N ILE A 134 19.74 -2.99 -4.86
CA ILE A 134 18.64 -3.94 -4.57
C ILE A 134 18.56 -5.04 -5.64
N LEU A 135 18.75 -4.70 -6.92
CA LEU A 135 18.79 -5.70 -7.98
C LEU A 135 20.04 -6.58 -7.90
N ASP A 136 21.18 -6.04 -7.48
CA ASP A 136 22.43 -6.82 -7.35
C ASP A 136 22.46 -7.70 -6.09
N GLU A 137 21.66 -7.40 -5.07
CA GLU A 137 21.56 -8.25 -3.87
C GLU A 137 20.47 -9.32 -3.96
N ASN A 138 19.74 -9.38 -5.07
CA ASN A 138 18.68 -10.37 -5.20
C ASN A 138 19.21 -11.81 -5.37
N PRO A 139 18.52 -12.84 -4.86
CA PRO A 139 19.01 -14.22 -4.88
C PRO A 139 19.31 -14.76 -6.27
N LYS A 140 18.57 -14.32 -7.29
CA LYS A 140 18.80 -14.76 -8.67
C LYS A 140 20.10 -14.20 -9.22
N PHE A 141 20.49 -12.98 -8.83
CA PHE A 141 21.80 -12.43 -9.15
C PHE A 141 22.93 -13.18 -8.44
N VAL A 142 22.77 -13.46 -7.14
CA VAL A 142 23.76 -14.23 -6.36
C VAL A 142 23.97 -15.63 -6.94
N SER A 143 22.90 -16.25 -7.44
CA SER A 143 22.94 -17.57 -8.08
C SER A 143 23.55 -17.55 -9.48
N ASP A 144 23.12 -16.62 -10.34
CA ASP A 144 23.58 -16.48 -11.72
C ASP A 144 23.48 -15.03 -12.19
N ALA A 145 24.55 -14.27 -11.97
CA ALA A 145 24.59 -12.83 -12.25
C ALA A 145 24.43 -12.48 -13.73
N ASP A 146 24.95 -13.30 -14.66
CA ASP A 146 24.79 -13.02 -16.10
C ASP A 146 23.33 -13.19 -16.53
N LYS A 147 22.69 -14.28 -16.08
CA LYS A 147 21.27 -14.53 -16.36
C LYS A 147 20.36 -13.47 -15.74
N ASP A 148 20.62 -13.06 -14.50
CA ASP A 148 19.88 -11.99 -13.85
C ASP A 148 20.04 -10.66 -14.60
N CYS A 149 21.27 -10.23 -14.86
CA CYS A 149 21.54 -9.00 -15.60
C CYS A 149 20.89 -9.01 -16.99
N SER A 150 20.95 -10.13 -17.72
CA SER A 150 20.26 -10.27 -19.01
C SER A 150 18.74 -10.12 -18.89
N ALA A 151 18.14 -10.68 -17.84
CA ALA A 151 16.70 -10.64 -17.58
C ALA A 151 16.17 -9.26 -17.17
N ARG A 152 17.04 -8.36 -16.68
CA ARG A 152 16.68 -6.98 -16.31
C ARG A 152 16.16 -6.12 -17.47
N ARG A 153 16.23 -6.59 -18.72
CA ARG A 153 15.54 -5.97 -19.86
C ARG A 153 14.01 -6.07 -19.79
N ASN A 154 13.49 -6.99 -18.97
CA ASN A 154 12.07 -7.31 -18.91
C ASN A 154 11.45 -6.67 -17.64
N PRO A 155 10.52 -5.70 -17.76
CA PRO A 155 9.89 -5.08 -16.60
C PRO A 155 9.07 -6.07 -15.76
N ILE A 156 8.56 -7.16 -16.36
CA ILE A 156 7.88 -8.24 -15.65
C ILE A 156 8.84 -8.92 -14.67
N TYR A 157 10.05 -9.22 -15.13
CA TYR A 157 11.09 -9.83 -14.30
C TYR A 157 11.52 -8.90 -13.18
N VAL A 158 11.83 -7.64 -13.51
CA VAL A 158 12.25 -6.63 -12.53
C VAL A 158 11.16 -6.42 -11.47
N THR A 159 9.90 -6.25 -11.88
CA THR A 159 8.77 -6.09 -10.93
C THR A 159 8.63 -7.27 -9.98
N ARG A 160 8.83 -8.51 -10.46
CA ARG A 160 8.80 -9.70 -9.61
C ARG A 160 10.02 -9.80 -8.67
N VAL A 161 11.19 -9.36 -9.10
CA VAL A 161 12.37 -9.25 -8.21
C VAL A 161 12.11 -8.21 -7.12
N LEU A 162 11.53 -7.06 -7.47
CA LEU A 162 11.20 -6.02 -6.50
C LEU A 162 10.14 -6.47 -5.49
N SER A 163 9.08 -7.18 -5.89
CA SER A 163 8.10 -7.67 -4.91
C SER A 163 8.70 -8.65 -3.88
N ALA A 164 9.76 -9.37 -4.25
CA ALA A 164 10.54 -10.18 -3.31
C ALA A 164 11.49 -9.33 -2.45
N MET A 165 12.32 -8.49 -3.07
CA MET A 165 13.42 -7.81 -2.39
C MET A 165 13.01 -6.65 -1.49
N ILE A 166 11.78 -6.14 -1.63
CA ILE A 166 11.28 -5.07 -0.77
C ILE A 166 10.99 -5.57 0.66
N ASN A 167 10.71 -6.87 0.84
CA ASN A 167 10.57 -7.49 2.15
C ASN A 167 11.75 -8.42 2.47
N SER A 168 12.02 -8.66 3.76
CA SER A 168 13.22 -9.38 4.21
C SER A 168 13.00 -10.86 4.60
N ASN A 169 11.87 -11.49 4.26
CA ASN A 169 11.51 -12.80 4.86
C ASN A 169 12.31 -13.99 4.30
N ASN A 170 12.90 -13.85 3.11
CA ASN A 170 13.68 -14.92 2.48
C ASN A 170 15.17 -14.58 2.38
N ASP A 171 15.54 -13.29 2.47
CA ASP A 171 16.84 -12.76 2.05
C ASP A 171 17.18 -11.43 2.76
N SER A 172 18.29 -10.78 2.36
CA SER A 172 18.70 -9.42 2.77
C SER A 172 17.82 -8.30 2.19
N GLY A 173 16.51 -8.54 2.02
CA GLY A 173 15.57 -7.56 1.49
C GLY A 173 15.40 -6.33 2.38
N VAL A 174 14.67 -5.32 1.88
CA VAL A 174 14.71 -3.96 2.44
C VAL A 174 14.07 -3.85 3.81
N LEU A 175 12.83 -4.30 3.98
CA LEU A 175 12.03 -4.06 5.19
C LEU A 175 11.70 -5.35 5.93
N VAL A 176 11.82 -5.28 7.26
CA VAL A 176 11.32 -6.31 8.18
C VAL A 176 9.86 -5.99 8.53
N GLY A 177 8.95 -6.94 8.31
CA GLY A 177 7.52 -6.76 8.60
C GLY A 177 7.20 -6.96 10.08
N ASN A 178 6.38 -6.08 10.68
CA ASN A 178 5.87 -6.28 12.04
C ASN A 178 4.46 -5.70 12.23
N TRP A 179 3.51 -6.56 12.58
CA TRP A 179 2.11 -6.23 12.88
C TRP A 179 1.74 -6.37 14.36
N GLY A 180 2.73 -6.68 15.20
CA GLY A 180 2.58 -6.84 16.64
C GLY A 180 3.03 -5.62 17.43
N LYS A 181 3.40 -5.85 18.69
CA LYS A 181 3.97 -4.82 19.56
C LYS A 181 5.41 -4.54 19.15
N ILE A 182 5.74 -3.25 19.03
CA ILE A 182 7.06 -2.78 18.61
C ILE A 182 7.80 -2.22 19.83
N SER A 183 8.87 -2.90 20.24
CA SER A 183 9.74 -2.53 21.36
C SER A 183 11.04 -1.87 20.93
N ASP A 184 11.46 -2.13 19.70
CA ASP A 184 12.72 -1.76 19.07
C ASP A 184 12.46 -1.30 17.63
N GLY A 185 13.47 -0.73 16.97
CA GLY A 185 13.34 -0.18 15.63
C GLY A 185 12.36 1.01 15.52
N VAL A 186 11.95 1.31 14.29
CA VAL A 186 11.03 2.40 13.98
C VAL A 186 9.62 1.84 13.80
N HIS A 187 8.66 2.48 14.46
CA HIS A 187 7.25 2.13 14.29
C HIS A 187 6.80 2.44 12.85
N PRO A 188 6.12 1.52 12.12
CA PRO A 188 5.76 1.71 10.70
C PRO A 188 4.96 2.99 10.41
N GLY A 189 4.16 3.44 11.38
CA GLY A 189 3.43 4.70 11.30
C GLY A 189 4.27 5.97 11.44
N ALA A 190 5.53 5.89 11.89
CA ALA A 190 6.40 7.07 12.02
C ALA A 190 7.02 7.47 10.67
N TRP A 191 7.22 6.53 9.75
CA TRP A 191 7.76 6.80 8.42
C TRP A 191 6.92 7.83 7.65
N ILE A 192 7.59 8.76 6.98
CA ILE A 192 7.00 9.82 6.16
C ILE A 192 7.53 9.82 4.72
N GLY A 193 8.56 9.02 4.45
CA GLY A 193 9.16 8.89 3.13
C GLY A 193 9.96 7.60 2.97
N SER A 194 10.27 7.26 1.72
CA SER A 194 11.04 6.07 1.36
C SER A 194 12.55 6.29 1.40
N GLY A 195 13.02 7.54 1.27
CA GLY A 195 14.45 7.86 1.16
C GLY A 195 15.25 7.43 2.39
N ASP A 196 14.79 7.78 3.59
CA ASP A 196 15.43 7.39 4.85
C ASP A 196 15.50 5.87 5.03
N ILE A 197 14.43 5.15 4.67
CA ILE A 197 14.39 3.68 4.70
C ILE A 197 15.46 3.09 3.77
N LEU A 198 15.54 3.59 2.53
CA LEU A 198 16.48 3.08 1.53
C LEU A 198 17.94 3.37 1.93
N HIS A 199 18.22 4.56 2.47
CA HIS A 199 19.55 4.88 2.99
C HIS A 199 19.93 4.00 4.18
N GLN A 200 19.04 3.83 5.16
CA GLN A 200 19.28 2.93 6.29
C GLN A 200 19.55 1.50 5.84
N TRP A 201 18.81 1.02 4.84
CA TRP A 201 19.04 -0.31 4.27
C TRP A 201 20.41 -0.41 3.61
N ALA A 202 20.78 0.58 2.81
CA ALA A 202 22.06 0.60 2.11
C ALA A 202 23.25 0.59 3.08
N ASP A 203 23.12 1.27 4.21
CA ASP A 203 24.16 1.41 5.23
C ASP A 203 24.25 0.20 6.17
N SER A 204 23.12 -0.39 6.57
CA SER A 204 23.05 -1.33 7.70
C SER A 204 22.26 -2.63 7.44
N GLY A 205 21.67 -2.81 6.26
CA GLY A 205 20.85 -3.98 5.93
C GLY A 205 19.37 -3.84 6.34
N PRO A 206 18.61 -4.94 6.47
CA PRO A 206 17.15 -4.91 6.65
C PRO A 206 16.65 -3.91 7.72
N VAL A 207 15.66 -3.11 7.36
CA VAL A 207 15.14 -2.00 8.18
C VAL A 207 13.90 -2.43 8.98
N CYS A 208 13.99 -2.30 10.30
CA CYS A 208 12.89 -2.52 11.23
C CYS A 208 12.12 -1.22 11.51
N TYR A 209 10.81 -1.09 11.27
CA TYR A 209 9.88 -2.06 10.70
C TYR A 209 8.98 -1.44 9.62
N GLY A 210 8.44 -2.29 8.75
CA GLY A 210 7.45 -1.96 7.74
C GLY A 210 6.10 -2.65 7.96
N GLN A 211 5.06 -2.06 7.39
CA GLN A 211 3.72 -2.62 7.21
C GLN A 211 3.29 -2.38 5.75
N CYS A 212 2.17 -2.95 5.28
CA CYS A 212 1.86 -3.03 3.84
C CYS A 212 2.01 -1.71 3.07
N TRP A 213 1.57 -0.58 3.64
CA TRP A 213 1.73 0.72 2.98
C TRP A 213 3.19 1.17 2.86
N VAL A 214 4.04 0.80 3.82
CA VAL A 214 5.49 1.10 3.79
C VAL A 214 6.14 0.26 2.70
N PHE A 215 5.84 -1.05 2.65
CA PHE A 215 6.32 -1.92 1.57
C PHE A 215 5.88 -1.41 0.20
N ALA A 216 4.60 -1.08 0.03
CA ALA A 216 4.09 -0.55 -1.23
C ALA A 216 4.73 0.80 -1.60
N ALA A 217 4.95 1.68 -0.64
CA ALA A 217 5.55 2.98 -0.91
C ALA A 217 7.02 2.88 -1.32
N VAL A 218 7.81 2.04 -0.65
CA VAL A 218 9.21 1.77 -1.05
C VAL A 218 9.25 1.05 -2.40
N GLY A 219 8.38 0.05 -2.61
CA GLY A 219 8.24 -0.61 -3.91
C GLY A 219 7.91 0.35 -5.05
N CYS A 220 7.03 1.33 -4.79
CA CYS A 220 6.71 2.37 -5.75
C CYS A 220 7.90 3.30 -6.02
N THR A 221 8.64 3.73 -4.99
CA THR A 221 9.87 4.50 -5.13
C THR A 221 10.87 3.79 -6.03
N VAL A 222 11.17 2.52 -5.76
CA VAL A 222 12.17 1.75 -6.52
C VAL A 222 11.71 1.55 -7.97
N SER A 223 10.45 1.17 -8.20
CA SER A 223 9.92 1.07 -9.57
C SER A 223 10.03 2.38 -10.35
N ARG A 224 9.67 3.52 -9.73
CA ARG A 224 9.78 4.85 -10.35
C ARG A 224 11.23 5.24 -10.65
N ALA A 225 12.15 4.98 -9.72
CA ALA A 225 13.58 5.24 -9.90
C ALA A 225 14.15 4.49 -11.09
N LEU A 226 13.70 3.24 -11.31
CA LEU A 226 14.12 2.39 -12.43
C LEU A 226 13.40 2.71 -13.76
N GLY A 227 12.47 3.68 -13.75
CA GLY A 227 11.72 4.10 -14.93
C GLY A 227 10.45 3.30 -15.21
N ILE A 228 10.00 2.43 -14.30
CA ILE A 228 8.72 1.70 -14.45
C ILE A 228 7.59 2.59 -13.89
N PRO A 229 6.61 3.02 -14.71
CA PRO A 229 5.50 3.83 -14.21
C PRO A 229 4.69 3.06 -13.18
N CYS A 230 4.58 3.59 -11.97
CA CYS A 230 4.07 2.87 -10.82
C CYS A 230 3.18 3.76 -9.94
N ARG A 231 2.13 3.16 -9.33
CA ARG A 231 1.25 3.84 -8.37
C ARG A 231 0.95 2.94 -7.18
N VAL A 232 0.79 3.55 -6.01
CA VAL A 232 0.34 2.87 -4.78
C VAL A 232 -1.18 2.73 -4.80
N VAL A 233 -1.68 1.56 -4.43
CA VAL A 233 -3.10 1.21 -4.43
C VAL A 233 -3.51 0.71 -3.05
N THR A 234 -4.61 1.23 -2.53
CA THR A 234 -5.23 0.78 -1.28
C THR A 234 -6.53 0.05 -1.57
N ASN A 235 -6.71 -1.16 -1.03
CA ASN A 235 -7.97 -1.91 -1.03
C ASN A 235 -8.58 -1.91 0.38
N PHE A 236 -9.86 -1.58 0.53
CA PHE A 236 -10.56 -1.63 1.83
C PHE A 236 -11.38 -2.90 1.99
N GLY A 237 -11.27 -3.55 3.16
CA GLY A 237 -11.81 -4.89 3.35
C GLY A 237 -11.08 -5.91 2.48
N SER A 238 -9.75 -5.92 2.53
CA SER A 238 -8.93 -6.87 1.75
C SER A 238 -8.99 -8.24 2.40
N ALA A 239 -9.35 -9.26 1.65
CA ALA A 239 -9.30 -10.63 2.14
C ALA A 239 -7.84 -11.13 2.14
N HIS A 240 -7.48 -11.87 3.16
CA HIS A 240 -6.26 -12.67 3.20
C HIS A 240 -6.69 -14.14 3.21
N ASP A 241 -6.82 -14.71 2.02
CA ASP A 241 -7.25 -16.09 1.78
C ASP A 241 -6.01 -17.00 1.75
N SER A 242 -5.88 -17.85 2.77
CA SER A 242 -4.70 -18.70 2.96
C SER A 242 -4.78 -20.06 2.24
N ASP A 243 -5.95 -20.48 1.79
CA ASP A 243 -6.15 -21.77 1.11
C ASP A 243 -6.57 -21.64 -0.37
N GLY A 244 -6.84 -20.40 -0.82
CA GLY A 244 -7.12 -20.06 -2.21
C GLY A 244 -8.49 -20.52 -2.69
N ASN A 245 -9.40 -20.86 -1.77
CA ASN A 245 -10.73 -21.37 -2.09
C ASN A 245 -11.74 -20.23 -2.41
N LEU A 246 -11.32 -18.96 -2.31
CA LEU A 246 -12.12 -17.74 -2.50
C LEU A 246 -13.18 -17.49 -1.43
N VAL A 247 -13.05 -18.13 -0.26
CA VAL A 247 -14.04 -18.13 0.81
C VAL A 247 -13.32 -17.99 2.15
N ILE A 248 -13.44 -16.80 2.73
CA ILE A 248 -12.99 -16.51 4.08
C ILE A 248 -14.00 -17.10 5.07
N GLU A 249 -13.62 -18.22 5.68
CA GLU A 249 -14.44 -18.91 6.66
C GLU A 249 -14.13 -18.40 8.08
N LYS A 250 -15.11 -17.74 8.72
CA LYS A 250 -14.97 -17.25 10.09
C LYS A 250 -15.80 -18.07 11.04
N LEU A 251 -15.14 -18.76 11.96
CA LEU A 251 -15.78 -19.60 12.96
C LEU A 251 -15.91 -18.87 14.30
N TYR A 252 -17.12 -18.86 14.87
CA TYR A 252 -17.43 -18.28 16.18
C TYR A 252 -18.02 -19.32 17.11
N ASN A 253 -17.91 -19.10 18.41
CA ASN A 253 -18.61 -19.88 19.41
C ASN A 253 -20.04 -19.35 19.64
N GLU A 254 -20.79 -20.01 20.52
CA GLU A 254 -22.19 -19.66 20.83
C GLU A 254 -22.37 -18.29 21.52
N VAL A 255 -21.27 -17.64 21.91
CA VAL A 255 -21.27 -16.27 22.47
C VAL A 255 -20.71 -15.23 21.49
N GLY A 256 -20.51 -15.61 20.22
CA GLY A 256 -20.07 -14.71 19.15
C GLY A 256 -18.58 -14.36 19.16
N GLU A 257 -17.77 -15.09 19.94
CA GLU A 257 -16.32 -14.92 19.98
C GLU A 257 -15.65 -15.83 18.92
N PRO A 258 -14.63 -15.33 18.20
CA PRO A 258 -13.94 -16.10 17.16
C PRO A 258 -13.18 -17.30 17.75
N ILE A 259 -13.19 -18.43 17.04
CA ILE A 259 -12.53 -19.70 17.44
C ILE A 259 -11.21 -19.92 16.67
N SER A 260 -11.07 -19.37 15.47
CA SER A 260 -9.88 -19.53 14.62
C SER A 260 -9.29 -18.19 14.17
N GLU A 261 -7.97 -18.17 13.92
CA GLU A 261 -7.18 -17.01 13.47
C GLU A 261 -6.64 -17.16 12.03
N GLY A 262 -7.12 -18.15 11.25
CA GLY A 262 -6.55 -18.51 9.94
C GLY A 262 -6.77 -17.45 8.86
N ASP A 263 -8.00 -17.30 8.40
CA ASP A 263 -8.34 -16.29 7.40
C ASP A 263 -8.76 -14.97 8.05
N SER A 264 -8.30 -13.86 7.49
CA SER A 264 -8.59 -12.53 8.02
C SER A 264 -9.06 -11.58 6.93
N ILE A 265 -9.80 -10.55 7.36
CA ILE A 265 -10.14 -9.42 6.50
C ILE A 265 -9.45 -8.22 7.09
N TRP A 266 -8.50 -7.69 6.34
CA TRP A 266 -7.79 -6.48 6.71
C TRP A 266 -8.71 -5.29 6.45
N ASN A 267 -8.76 -4.35 7.39
CA ASN A 267 -9.54 -3.13 7.24
C ASN A 267 -9.15 -2.38 5.97
N PHE A 268 -7.84 -2.35 5.69
CA PHE A 268 -7.30 -2.04 4.39
C PHE A 268 -5.99 -2.80 4.16
N HIS A 269 -5.63 -2.97 2.89
CA HIS A 269 -4.33 -3.47 2.44
C HIS A 269 -3.80 -2.60 1.32
N VAL A 270 -2.48 -2.54 1.15
CA VAL A 270 -1.82 -1.61 0.22
C VAL A 270 -0.75 -2.35 -0.58
N TRP A 271 -0.80 -2.19 -1.90
CA TRP A 271 0.15 -2.77 -2.86
C TRP A 271 0.50 -1.74 -3.95
N VAL A 272 1.17 -2.18 -5.04
CA VAL A 272 1.48 -1.32 -6.19
C VAL A 272 0.94 -1.86 -7.51
N ASP A 273 0.56 -0.95 -8.40
CA ASP A 273 0.28 -1.24 -9.82
C ASP A 273 1.41 -0.65 -10.68
N SER A 274 2.04 -1.49 -11.50
CA SER A 274 3.08 -1.09 -12.47
C SER A 274 2.54 -1.18 -13.91
N TRP A 275 2.88 -0.21 -14.75
CA TRP A 275 2.45 -0.17 -16.16
C TRP A 275 3.48 -0.82 -17.07
N MET A 276 3.08 -1.88 -17.77
CA MET A 276 3.94 -2.58 -18.75
C MET A 276 3.13 -3.44 -19.73
N THR A 277 3.78 -3.88 -20.81
CA THR A 277 3.25 -4.91 -21.70
C THR A 277 3.45 -6.33 -21.13
N ARG A 278 2.66 -7.28 -21.61
CA ARG A 278 2.65 -8.70 -21.23
C ARG A 278 2.83 -9.61 -22.45
N PRO A 279 4.00 -9.57 -23.12
CA PRO A 279 4.26 -10.43 -24.28
C PRO A 279 4.18 -11.93 -23.95
N ASP A 280 4.31 -12.30 -22.67
CA ASP A 280 4.14 -13.67 -22.17
C ASP A 280 2.67 -14.13 -22.09
N LEU A 281 1.71 -13.21 -22.08
CA LEU A 281 0.27 -13.50 -21.98
C LEU A 281 -0.56 -13.05 -23.18
N GLY A 282 -0.07 -12.09 -23.97
CA GLY A 282 -0.80 -11.44 -25.07
C GLY A 282 -1.12 -9.97 -24.77
N SER A 283 -1.26 -9.16 -25.83
CA SER A 283 -1.44 -7.70 -25.73
C SER A 283 -2.76 -7.29 -25.07
N GLU A 284 -3.72 -8.20 -24.97
CA GLU A 284 -4.95 -7.97 -24.23
C GLU A 284 -4.71 -7.76 -22.73
N TYR A 285 -3.59 -8.26 -22.19
CA TYR A 285 -3.18 -8.12 -20.79
C TYR A 285 -2.16 -7.00 -20.54
N ASP A 286 -1.85 -6.19 -21.55
CA ASP A 286 -1.01 -5.01 -21.40
C ASP A 286 -1.67 -3.97 -20.47
N GLY A 287 -0.84 -3.11 -19.87
CA GLY A 287 -1.26 -2.01 -19.03
C GLY A 287 -0.90 -2.22 -17.57
N TRP A 288 -1.83 -1.94 -16.65
CA TRP A 288 -1.59 -2.07 -15.21
C TRP A 288 -1.45 -3.53 -14.77
N GLN A 289 -0.39 -3.79 -14.02
CA GLN A 289 -0.09 -5.07 -13.40
C GLN A 289 0.06 -4.88 -11.89
N THR A 290 -0.73 -5.60 -11.09
CA THR A 290 -0.66 -5.58 -9.63
C THR A 290 0.49 -6.45 -9.14
N SER A 291 1.29 -5.92 -8.23
CA SER A 291 2.29 -6.68 -7.47
C SER A 291 2.25 -6.25 -6.02
N ASP A 292 2.36 -7.21 -5.11
CA ASP A 292 2.34 -6.93 -3.68
C ASP A 292 3.72 -7.25 -3.06
N PRO A 293 4.46 -6.24 -2.59
CA PRO A 293 5.71 -6.46 -1.87
C PRO A 293 5.51 -6.89 -0.41
N THR A 294 4.27 -6.94 0.09
CA THR A 294 3.97 -7.40 1.45
C THR A 294 4.13 -8.92 1.53
N PRO A 295 4.85 -9.45 2.53
CA PRO A 295 5.07 -10.88 2.69
C PRO A 295 3.83 -11.59 3.27
N GLN A 296 2.85 -11.86 2.41
CA GLN A 296 1.62 -12.56 2.77
C GLN A 296 1.69 -14.05 2.44
N GLU A 297 1.81 -14.36 1.15
CA GLU A 297 1.89 -15.73 0.63
C GLU A 297 3.19 -15.97 -0.13
N THR A 298 3.61 -17.24 -0.17
CA THR A 298 4.77 -17.63 -0.98
C THR A 298 4.34 -18.02 -2.39
N SER A 299 5.02 -17.49 -3.40
CA SER A 299 4.92 -17.90 -4.79
C SER A 299 6.20 -18.65 -5.17
N ASP A 300 6.07 -19.94 -5.52
CA ASP A 300 7.20 -20.86 -5.75
C ASP A 300 8.21 -20.90 -4.57
N GLY A 301 7.71 -20.82 -3.33
CA GLY A 301 8.53 -20.87 -2.11
C GLY A 301 9.22 -19.54 -1.73
N VAL A 302 8.96 -18.45 -2.45
CA VAL A 302 9.50 -17.11 -2.19
C VAL A 302 8.37 -16.17 -1.79
N PHE A 303 8.53 -15.34 -0.75
CA PHE A 303 7.55 -14.30 -0.40
C PHE A 303 7.58 -13.16 -1.44
N CYS A 304 6.90 -13.38 -2.55
CA CYS A 304 6.74 -12.45 -3.65
C CYS A 304 5.37 -12.64 -4.28
N CYS A 305 4.77 -11.55 -4.77
CA CYS A 305 3.45 -11.58 -5.40
C CYS A 305 3.41 -10.70 -6.66
N GLY A 306 2.84 -11.25 -7.73
CA GLY A 306 2.68 -10.59 -9.03
C GLY A 306 3.94 -10.65 -9.91
N PRO A 307 3.95 -9.93 -11.04
CA PRO A 307 2.90 -9.00 -11.51
C PRO A 307 1.69 -9.71 -12.18
N ALA A 308 0.48 -9.43 -11.69
CA ALA A 308 -0.80 -9.92 -12.22
C ALA A 308 -1.52 -8.85 -13.05
N PRO A 309 -2.01 -9.12 -14.27
CA PRO A 309 -2.74 -8.13 -15.03
C PRO A 309 -4.07 -7.76 -14.35
N LEU A 310 -4.38 -6.47 -14.21
CA LEU A 310 -5.69 -6.03 -13.68
C LEU A 310 -6.85 -6.60 -14.50
N ARG A 311 -6.66 -6.74 -15.81
CA ARG A 311 -7.65 -7.38 -16.68
C ARG A 311 -7.86 -8.84 -16.31
N ALA A 312 -6.81 -9.60 -16.01
CA ALA A 312 -6.95 -11.01 -15.63
C ALA A 312 -7.73 -11.13 -14.31
N ILE A 313 -7.45 -10.26 -13.35
CA ILE A 313 -8.19 -10.16 -12.09
C ILE A 313 -9.67 -9.82 -12.37
N LYS A 314 -9.94 -8.77 -13.15
CA LYS A 314 -11.31 -8.36 -13.48
C LYS A 314 -12.13 -9.41 -14.21
N GLU A 315 -11.51 -10.15 -15.12
CA GLU A 315 -12.15 -11.17 -15.95
C GLU A 315 -12.14 -12.58 -15.34
N GLY A 316 -11.62 -12.74 -14.11
CA GLY A 316 -11.52 -14.03 -13.42
C GLY A 316 -10.64 -15.04 -14.15
N GLU A 317 -9.57 -14.59 -14.81
CA GLU A 317 -8.62 -15.42 -15.56
C GLU A 317 -7.52 -15.98 -14.63
N LEU A 318 -7.93 -16.82 -13.67
CA LEU A 318 -7.08 -17.25 -12.55
C LEU A 318 -5.85 -18.08 -12.96
N THR A 319 -5.82 -18.62 -14.18
CA THR A 319 -4.68 -19.40 -14.69
C THR A 319 -3.53 -18.52 -15.20
N LYS A 320 -3.75 -17.21 -15.32
CA LYS A 320 -2.75 -16.29 -15.85
C LYS A 320 -1.70 -16.00 -14.79
N LYS A 321 -0.43 -16.04 -15.20
CA LYS A 321 0.68 -15.64 -14.34
C LYS A 321 0.70 -14.13 -14.13
N TYR A 322 1.11 -13.62 -12.99
CA TYR A 322 1.57 -14.32 -11.78
C TYR A 322 0.54 -14.13 -10.68
N ASP A 323 0.36 -15.12 -9.80
CA ASP A 323 -0.36 -14.97 -8.53
C ASP A 323 -1.81 -14.42 -8.63
N THR A 324 -2.41 -14.51 -9.82
CA THR A 324 -3.78 -14.04 -10.10
C THR A 324 -4.83 -14.64 -9.16
N PRO A 325 -4.78 -15.94 -8.78
CA PRO A 325 -5.74 -16.50 -7.82
C PRO A 325 -5.74 -15.77 -6.47
N PHE A 326 -4.55 -15.51 -5.92
CA PHE A 326 -4.39 -14.84 -4.64
C PHE A 326 -4.93 -13.41 -4.71
N ILE A 327 -4.45 -12.60 -5.66
CA ILE A 327 -4.89 -11.20 -5.82
C ILE A 327 -6.39 -11.11 -6.15
N PHE A 328 -6.93 -12.08 -6.89
CA PHE A 328 -8.37 -12.16 -7.13
C PHE A 328 -9.15 -12.38 -5.84
N ALA A 329 -8.68 -13.28 -4.96
CA ALA A 329 -9.29 -13.52 -3.65
C ALA A 329 -9.32 -12.24 -2.80
N GLU A 330 -8.22 -11.48 -2.77
CA GLU A 330 -8.11 -10.23 -1.99
C GLU A 330 -9.23 -9.22 -2.26
N VAL A 331 -9.76 -9.22 -3.49
CA VAL A 331 -10.79 -8.27 -3.95
C VAL A 331 -12.17 -8.89 -4.19
N ASN A 332 -12.28 -10.22 -4.26
CA ASN A 332 -13.54 -10.90 -4.59
C ASN A 332 -14.00 -11.97 -3.60
N ALA A 333 -13.18 -12.38 -2.63
CA ALA A 333 -13.52 -13.47 -1.73
C ALA A 333 -14.86 -13.26 -1.01
N ASP A 334 -15.55 -14.37 -0.77
CA ASP A 334 -16.72 -14.41 0.09
C ASP A 334 -16.31 -14.44 1.55
N VAL A 335 -17.24 -14.03 2.41
CA VAL A 335 -17.10 -14.18 3.86
C VAL A 335 -18.25 -15.03 4.35
N VAL A 336 -17.95 -16.22 4.83
CA VAL A 336 -18.92 -17.15 5.39
C VAL A 336 -18.71 -17.19 6.90
N ASP A 337 -19.65 -16.62 7.64
CA ASP A 337 -19.64 -16.70 9.09
C ASP A 337 -20.34 -17.99 9.54
N MET A 338 -19.75 -18.67 10.52
CA MET A 338 -20.21 -19.95 11.05
C MET A 338 -20.20 -19.96 12.57
N VAL A 339 -21.21 -20.55 13.20
CA VAL A 339 -21.22 -20.81 14.64
C VAL A 339 -20.94 -22.28 14.90
N GLN A 340 -19.92 -22.58 15.71
CA GLN A 340 -19.71 -23.90 16.28
C GLN A 340 -20.40 -23.99 17.65
N LYS A 341 -21.32 -24.95 17.78
CA LYS A 341 -21.99 -25.25 19.04
C LYS A 341 -21.13 -26.11 19.96
N SER A 342 -21.47 -26.08 21.24
CA SER A 342 -20.87 -26.96 22.26
C SER A 342 -20.97 -28.47 21.95
N ASN A 343 -21.94 -28.90 21.14
CA ASN A 343 -22.10 -30.29 20.68
C ASN A 343 -21.27 -30.62 19.40
N GLY A 344 -20.51 -29.66 18.86
CA GLY A 344 -19.71 -29.80 17.64
C GLY A 344 -20.44 -29.50 16.33
N GLU A 345 -21.74 -29.21 16.35
CA GLU A 345 -22.52 -28.82 15.17
C GLU A 345 -22.09 -27.44 14.67
N VAL A 346 -21.94 -27.27 13.35
CA VAL A 346 -21.57 -26.00 12.71
C VAL A 346 -22.75 -25.46 11.89
N ILE A 347 -23.19 -24.25 12.20
CA ILE A 347 -24.28 -23.56 11.49
C ILE A 347 -23.71 -22.38 10.70
N LYS A 348 -23.96 -22.38 9.39
CA LYS A 348 -23.60 -21.27 8.49
C LYS A 348 -24.68 -20.18 8.56
N PHE A 349 -24.28 -18.92 8.60
CA PHE A 349 -25.20 -17.80 8.51
C PHE A 349 -24.61 -16.67 7.65
N THR A 350 -25.49 -15.83 7.11
CA THR A 350 -25.10 -14.81 6.13
C THR A 350 -24.42 -13.62 6.81
N SER A 351 -23.23 -13.26 6.35
CA SER A 351 -22.50 -12.07 6.80
C SER A 351 -22.91 -10.82 6.02
N THR A 352 -22.67 -9.64 6.62
CA THR A 352 -22.78 -8.33 5.93
C THR A 352 -21.42 -7.81 5.48
N ASN A 353 -20.37 -8.62 5.58
CA ASN A 353 -19.01 -8.26 5.21
C ASN A 353 -18.82 -8.27 3.69
N PHE A 354 -18.20 -7.21 3.19
CA PHE A 354 -17.93 -7.00 1.77
C PHE A 354 -16.42 -6.86 1.59
N VAL A 355 -15.85 -7.67 0.71
CA VAL A 355 -14.43 -7.68 0.37
C VAL A 355 -14.17 -6.78 -0.84
N GLY A 356 -13.00 -6.16 -0.91
CA GLY A 356 -12.54 -5.49 -2.12
C GLY A 356 -13.24 -4.17 -2.42
N ARG A 357 -13.24 -3.18 -1.51
CA ARG A 357 -14.05 -1.96 -1.67
C ARG A 357 -13.20 -0.71 -1.80
N PHE A 358 -13.76 0.28 -2.51
CA PHE A 358 -13.17 1.61 -2.67
C PHE A 358 -11.68 1.55 -2.98
N ILE A 359 -11.30 0.68 -3.91
CA ILE A 359 -9.90 0.48 -4.27
C ILE A 359 -9.41 1.82 -4.80
N SER A 360 -8.41 2.40 -4.14
CA SER A 360 -8.08 3.82 -4.24
C SER A 360 -6.62 4.05 -4.58
N THR A 361 -6.37 5.05 -5.42
CA THR A 361 -5.03 5.59 -5.73
C THR A 361 -5.09 7.10 -5.73
N LYS A 362 -3.93 7.77 -5.67
CA LYS A 362 -3.84 9.22 -5.91
C LYS A 362 -4.27 9.53 -7.35
N ALA A 363 -5.02 10.61 -7.54
CA ALA A 363 -5.38 11.14 -8.84
C ALA A 363 -4.17 11.78 -9.55
N VAL A 364 -4.14 11.69 -10.88
CA VAL A 364 -3.08 12.28 -11.70
C VAL A 364 -3.08 13.80 -11.54
N GLY A 365 -1.96 14.35 -11.04
CA GLY A 365 -1.77 15.79 -10.86
C GLY A 365 -2.60 16.42 -9.75
N LEU A 366 -3.32 15.64 -8.94
CA LEU A 366 -4.19 16.14 -7.87
C LEU A 366 -4.00 15.34 -6.57
N ASP A 367 -4.08 16.01 -5.43
CA ASP A 367 -4.07 15.41 -4.10
C ASP A 367 -5.47 14.91 -3.67
N GLN A 368 -6.15 14.28 -4.62
CA GLN A 368 -7.49 13.74 -4.44
C GLN A 368 -7.50 12.23 -4.65
N ARG A 369 -8.45 11.57 -3.98
CA ARG A 369 -8.69 10.14 -4.13
C ARG A 369 -9.30 9.84 -5.49
N HIS A 370 -8.70 8.90 -6.21
CA HIS A 370 -9.27 8.32 -7.42
C HIS A 370 -9.68 6.88 -7.15
N ASP A 371 -10.97 6.59 -7.30
CA ASP A 371 -11.53 5.25 -7.14
C ASP A 371 -11.32 4.42 -8.40
N ILE A 372 -10.61 3.31 -8.27
CA ILE A 372 -10.27 2.38 -9.34
C ILE A 372 -10.86 0.98 -9.12
N THR A 373 -11.87 0.84 -8.25
CA THR A 373 -12.53 -0.45 -7.97
C THR A 373 -13.00 -1.14 -9.26
N HIS A 374 -13.53 -0.35 -10.19
CA HIS A 374 -14.03 -0.81 -11.49
C HIS A 374 -12.93 -1.37 -12.43
N HIS A 375 -11.65 -1.18 -12.11
CA HIS A 375 -10.55 -1.83 -12.82
C HIS A 375 -10.30 -3.26 -12.34
N TYR A 376 -10.67 -3.58 -11.09
CA TYR A 376 -10.43 -4.89 -10.46
C TYR A 376 -11.64 -5.81 -10.50
N LYS A 377 -12.85 -5.25 -10.47
CA LYS A 377 -14.08 -6.05 -10.52
C LYS A 377 -15.25 -5.31 -11.17
N TYR A 378 -16.21 -6.10 -11.63
CA TYR A 378 -17.50 -5.59 -12.11
C TYR A 378 -18.37 -5.12 -10.94
N PRO A 379 -19.38 -4.26 -11.18
CA PRO A 379 -20.31 -3.83 -10.15
C PRO A 379 -21.03 -5.02 -9.50
N GLU A 380 -21.18 -4.98 -8.17
CA GLU A 380 -21.84 -6.04 -7.43
C GLU A 380 -23.30 -6.23 -7.90
N GLY A 381 -23.69 -7.48 -8.14
CA GLY A 381 -25.01 -7.84 -8.67
C GLY A 381 -25.15 -7.77 -10.19
N SER A 382 -24.11 -7.38 -10.94
CA SER A 382 -24.18 -7.31 -12.41
C SER A 382 -24.12 -8.70 -13.07
N LYS A 383 -24.51 -8.80 -14.35
CA LYS A 383 -24.44 -10.07 -15.09
C LYS A 383 -23.00 -10.52 -15.30
N GLU A 384 -22.13 -9.56 -15.58
CA GLU A 384 -20.70 -9.74 -15.81
C GLU A 384 -20.01 -10.27 -14.55
N GLU A 385 -20.32 -9.69 -13.39
CA GLU A 385 -19.84 -10.19 -12.09
C GLU A 385 -20.17 -11.68 -11.91
N ARG A 386 -21.42 -12.07 -12.17
CA ARG A 386 -21.87 -13.47 -12.03
C ARG A 386 -21.19 -14.41 -13.02
N GLN A 387 -20.94 -13.94 -14.24
CA GLN A 387 -20.20 -14.71 -15.25
C GLN A 387 -18.74 -14.93 -14.82
N VAL A 388 -18.08 -13.88 -14.32
CA VAL A 388 -16.72 -13.95 -13.78
C VAL A 388 -16.65 -14.95 -12.62
N TYR A 389 -17.61 -14.93 -11.71
CA TYR A 389 -17.68 -15.88 -10.60
C TYR A 389 -17.95 -17.32 -11.06
N GLY A 390 -18.79 -17.53 -12.08
CA GLY A 390 -18.95 -18.87 -12.67
C GLY A 390 -17.65 -19.39 -13.29
N LYS A 391 -16.92 -18.53 -13.99
CA LYS A 391 -15.62 -18.87 -14.60
C LYS A 391 -14.53 -19.16 -13.58
N ALA A 392 -14.46 -18.36 -12.52
CA ALA A 392 -13.54 -18.54 -11.39
C ALA A 392 -13.93 -19.73 -10.48
N GLN A 393 -14.96 -20.49 -10.83
CA GLN A 393 -15.51 -21.59 -10.00
C GLN A 393 -15.90 -21.15 -8.58
N HIS A 394 -16.31 -19.88 -8.43
CA HIS A 394 -16.72 -19.26 -7.18
C HIS A 394 -18.18 -19.63 -6.84
N HIS A 395 -18.43 -20.93 -6.65
CA HIS A 395 -19.77 -21.51 -6.56
C HIS A 395 -20.62 -20.96 -5.40
N ASN A 396 -20.01 -20.45 -4.33
CA ASN A 396 -20.71 -19.90 -3.16
C ASN A 396 -21.54 -18.64 -3.50
N LYS A 397 -20.98 -17.67 -4.23
CA LYS A 397 -21.73 -16.47 -4.66
C LYS A 397 -22.91 -16.80 -5.57
N LEU A 398 -22.81 -17.82 -6.42
CA LEU A 398 -23.88 -18.20 -7.34
C LEU A 398 -25.10 -18.81 -6.63
N GLN A 399 -24.92 -19.30 -5.40
CA GLN A 399 -25.98 -19.94 -4.62
C GLN A 399 -26.69 -19.00 -3.63
N GLN A 400 -26.26 -17.74 -3.49
CA GLN A 400 -26.96 -16.77 -2.65
C GLN A 400 -28.36 -16.49 -3.20
N ARG A 401 -29.35 -17.18 -2.64
CA ARG A 401 -30.78 -16.90 -2.81
C ARG A 401 -31.12 -15.58 -2.11
N GLY A 402 -31.98 -14.77 -2.72
CA GLY A 402 -32.35 -13.43 -2.25
C GLY A 402 -32.80 -13.36 -0.78
N GLU A 403 -32.77 -12.14 -0.21
CA GLU A 403 -33.16 -11.85 1.17
C GLU A 403 -34.49 -12.54 1.53
N GLN A 404 -34.44 -13.56 2.39
CA GLN A 404 -35.62 -14.11 3.04
C GLN A 404 -36.04 -13.17 4.19
N PRO A 405 -37.33 -13.02 4.48
CA PRO A 405 -37.77 -12.28 5.66
C PRO A 405 -37.25 -12.96 6.95
N GLY A 406 -36.40 -12.24 7.70
CA GLY A 406 -35.73 -12.72 8.90
C GLY A 406 -35.47 -11.63 9.94
N LEU A 407 -34.87 -12.00 11.08
CA LEU A 407 -34.27 -11.03 12.00
C LEU A 407 -33.22 -10.20 11.25
N LYS A 408 -33.19 -8.89 11.48
CA LYS A 408 -32.21 -7.98 10.85
C LYS A 408 -31.45 -7.22 11.93
N LEU A 409 -30.16 -7.52 12.06
CA LEU A 409 -29.27 -6.84 13.00
C LEU A 409 -28.42 -5.80 12.28
N LYS A 410 -28.32 -4.60 12.84
CA LYS A 410 -27.51 -3.49 12.31
C LYS A 410 -26.80 -2.76 13.44
N ILE A 411 -25.60 -2.26 13.17
CA ILE A 411 -24.91 -1.34 14.08
C ILE A 411 -25.09 0.09 13.57
N LYS A 412 -25.47 1.04 14.43
CA LYS A 412 -25.58 2.47 14.15
C LYS A 412 -24.72 3.27 15.13
N PHE A 413 -24.15 4.37 14.67
CA PHE A 413 -23.33 5.29 15.47
C PHE A 413 -23.37 6.67 14.83
N SER A 414 -23.07 7.70 15.62
CA SER A 414 -22.92 9.08 15.15
C SER A 414 -21.55 9.30 14.52
N ASP A 415 -21.38 10.44 13.85
CA ASP A 415 -20.12 10.71 13.16
C ASP A 415 -19.00 11.29 14.04
N ASN A 416 -19.32 11.78 15.24
CA ASN A 416 -18.32 12.44 16.08
C ASN A 416 -17.76 11.45 17.11
N MET A 417 -16.66 10.76 16.77
CA MET A 417 -16.01 9.78 17.65
C MET A 417 -14.52 10.08 17.70
N ALA A 418 -14.14 11.12 18.45
CA ALA A 418 -12.75 11.54 18.56
C ALA A 418 -11.98 10.71 19.59
N VAL A 419 -10.70 10.47 19.34
CA VAL A 419 -9.80 9.87 20.32
C VAL A 419 -9.73 10.75 21.58
N GLY A 420 -9.85 10.14 22.76
CA GLY A 420 -9.88 10.89 24.03
C GLY A 420 -11.29 11.23 24.53
N SER A 421 -12.34 10.93 23.76
CA SER A 421 -13.73 11.22 24.13
C SER A 421 -14.55 9.97 24.47
N ASP A 422 -15.54 10.12 25.36
CA ASP A 422 -16.58 9.12 25.58
C ASP A 422 -17.64 9.24 24.47
N PHE A 423 -18.13 8.11 23.94
CA PHE A 423 -19.21 8.09 22.95
C PHE A 423 -20.06 6.81 23.05
N GLU A 424 -21.21 6.81 22.37
CA GLU A 424 -22.16 5.69 22.38
C GLU A 424 -22.46 5.19 20.96
N VAL A 425 -22.60 3.87 20.84
CA VAL A 425 -22.99 3.18 19.62
C VAL A 425 -24.16 2.26 19.91
N TYR A 426 -24.91 1.84 18.88
CA TYR A 426 -26.18 1.13 19.04
C TYR A 426 -26.23 -0.12 18.16
N ALA A 427 -26.59 -1.26 18.75
CA ALA A 427 -27.09 -2.40 18.00
C ALA A 427 -28.60 -2.26 17.84
N VAL A 428 -29.10 -2.48 16.62
CA VAL A 428 -30.51 -2.33 16.24
C VAL A 428 -30.99 -3.65 15.66
N LEU A 429 -31.93 -4.29 16.35
CA LEU A 429 -32.52 -5.55 15.94
C LEU A 429 -33.97 -5.31 15.49
N THR A 430 -34.29 -5.76 14.28
CA THR A 430 -35.64 -5.68 13.71
C THR A 430 -36.19 -7.07 13.45
N ASN A 431 -37.43 -7.33 13.88
CA ASN A 431 -38.11 -8.59 13.58
C ASN A 431 -38.98 -8.48 12.31
N ASN A 432 -38.48 -9.00 11.18
CA ASN A 432 -39.27 -9.06 9.93
C ASN A 432 -40.05 -10.37 9.76
N HIS A 433 -40.15 -11.20 10.80
CA HIS A 433 -41.06 -12.35 10.80
C HIS A 433 -42.48 -11.93 11.15
N MET A 434 -43.44 -12.77 10.76
CA MET A 434 -44.85 -12.62 11.15
C MET A 434 -45.16 -13.13 12.57
N LYS A 435 -44.14 -13.56 13.33
CA LYS A 435 -44.27 -14.11 14.69
C LYS A 435 -43.36 -13.37 15.65
N THR A 436 -43.77 -13.30 16.91
CA THR A 436 -42.92 -12.82 18.01
C THR A 436 -41.67 -13.69 18.13
N LYS A 437 -40.52 -13.06 18.38
CA LYS A 437 -39.22 -13.71 18.50
C LYS A 437 -38.56 -13.36 19.83
N SER A 438 -38.04 -14.36 20.53
CA SER A 438 -37.27 -14.17 21.76
C SER A 438 -35.78 -14.29 21.45
N CYS A 439 -35.05 -13.18 21.55
CA CYS A 439 -33.67 -13.07 21.11
C CYS A 439 -32.76 -12.74 22.30
N THR A 440 -31.56 -13.32 22.31
CA THR A 440 -30.45 -12.82 23.13
C THR A 440 -29.52 -12.02 22.23
N VAL A 441 -29.26 -10.76 22.58
CA VAL A 441 -28.36 -9.88 21.83
C VAL A 441 -27.11 -9.62 22.67
N LEU A 442 -25.95 -9.86 22.08
CA LEU A 442 -24.63 -9.55 22.61
C LEU A 442 -24.04 -8.44 21.77
N PHE A 443 -23.46 -7.42 22.40
CA PHE A 443 -22.84 -6.31 21.70
C PHE A 443 -21.50 -5.96 22.35
N SER A 444 -20.42 -6.15 21.61
CA SER A 444 -19.05 -5.94 22.09
C SER A 444 -18.29 -4.94 21.23
N ALA A 445 -17.32 -4.30 21.86
CA ALA A 445 -16.31 -3.48 21.21
C ALA A 445 -14.93 -3.99 21.62
N LYS A 446 -14.04 -4.19 20.65
CA LYS A 446 -12.63 -4.57 20.88
C LYS A 446 -11.70 -3.66 20.10
N ALA A 447 -10.55 -3.34 20.67
CA ALA A 447 -9.48 -2.71 19.91
C ALA A 447 -9.05 -3.64 18.78
N VAL A 448 -8.69 -3.08 17.62
CA VAL A 448 -8.28 -3.88 16.47
C VAL A 448 -7.12 -3.21 15.75
N GLY A 449 -6.16 -4.01 15.26
CA GLY A 449 -5.15 -3.53 14.32
C GLY A 449 -5.75 -3.34 12.92
N TYR A 450 -5.08 -2.60 12.04
CA TYR A 450 -5.60 -2.44 10.67
C TYR A 450 -5.67 -3.77 9.89
N SER A 451 -4.83 -4.77 10.21
CA SER A 451 -4.90 -6.13 9.64
C SER A 451 -6.10 -6.95 10.12
N GLY A 452 -6.93 -6.42 11.01
CA GLY A 452 -8.10 -7.13 11.55
C GLY A 452 -7.80 -7.98 12.79
N LYS A 453 -6.55 -8.04 13.25
CA LYS A 453 -6.17 -8.73 14.50
C LYS A 453 -6.84 -8.05 15.70
N LEU A 454 -7.64 -8.82 16.42
CA LEU A 454 -8.34 -8.34 17.62
C LEU A 454 -7.39 -8.22 18.80
N GLY A 455 -7.55 -7.12 19.54
CA GLY A 455 -6.94 -6.88 20.83
C GLY A 455 -7.95 -6.98 21.96
N ASP A 456 -7.69 -6.24 23.03
CA ASP A 456 -8.49 -6.29 24.25
C ASP A 456 -9.88 -5.64 24.08
N SER A 457 -10.79 -6.01 24.99
CA SER A 457 -12.16 -5.48 25.00
C SER A 457 -12.20 -4.05 25.50
N CYS A 458 -12.92 -3.21 24.75
CA CYS A 458 -13.20 -1.82 25.08
C CYS A 458 -14.52 -1.66 25.83
N ALA A 459 -15.54 -2.46 25.47
CA ALA A 459 -16.86 -2.43 26.08
C ALA A 459 -17.65 -3.71 25.74
N PHE A 460 -18.62 -4.06 26.58
CA PHE A 460 -19.55 -5.16 26.36
C PHE A 460 -20.93 -4.83 26.94
N ALA A 461 -21.98 -5.22 26.23
CA ALA A 461 -23.37 -5.17 26.69
C ALA A 461 -24.12 -6.41 26.19
N SER A 462 -25.14 -6.83 26.94
CA SER A 462 -26.03 -7.93 26.53
C SER A 462 -27.43 -7.70 27.04
N ASP A 463 -28.43 -8.13 26.28
CA ASP A 463 -29.82 -8.12 26.74
C ASP A 463 -30.64 -9.28 26.13
N LYS A 464 -31.78 -9.57 26.75
CA LYS A 464 -32.79 -10.51 26.25
C LYS A 464 -34.05 -9.73 25.93
N VAL A 465 -34.52 -9.86 24.69
CA VAL A 465 -35.67 -9.11 24.19
C VAL A 465 -36.69 -10.02 23.53
N GLU A 466 -37.97 -9.72 23.75
CA GLU A 466 -39.07 -10.24 22.94
C GLU A 466 -39.52 -9.17 21.94
N LEU A 467 -39.48 -9.52 20.65
CA LEU A 467 -39.79 -8.61 19.54
C LEU A 467 -41.05 -9.06 18.84
N THR A 468 -42.07 -8.22 18.82
CA THR A 468 -43.29 -8.44 18.03
C THR A 468 -43.02 -8.22 16.53
N PRO A 469 -43.90 -8.71 15.63
CA PRO A 469 -43.72 -8.52 14.18
C PRO A 469 -43.58 -7.05 13.79
N GLY A 470 -42.49 -6.70 13.10
CA GLY A 470 -42.18 -5.33 12.66
C GLY A 470 -41.52 -4.44 13.71
N GLU A 471 -41.34 -4.92 14.94
CA GLU A 471 -40.74 -4.14 16.03
C GLU A 471 -39.23 -3.94 15.82
N GLU A 472 -38.74 -2.74 16.19
CA GLU A 472 -37.32 -2.39 16.24
C GLU A 472 -36.90 -2.17 17.69
N TRP A 473 -35.88 -2.89 18.14
CA TRP A 473 -35.28 -2.74 19.47
C TRP A 473 -33.81 -2.31 19.37
N ARG A 474 -33.31 -1.63 20.41
CA ARG A 474 -31.97 -1.03 20.44
C ARG A 474 -31.22 -1.34 21.73
N LEU A 475 -29.96 -1.75 21.60
CA LEU A 475 -29.00 -1.91 22.70
C LEU A 475 -27.91 -0.84 22.59
N PRO A 476 -27.82 0.12 23.54
CA PRO A 476 -26.69 1.04 23.60
C PRO A 476 -25.44 0.33 24.12
N LEU A 477 -24.28 0.75 23.60
CA LEU A 477 -22.96 0.38 24.09
C LEU A 477 -22.13 1.65 24.23
N ARG A 478 -21.77 1.97 25.47
CA ARG A 478 -20.96 3.15 25.80
C ARG A 478 -19.48 2.80 25.80
N LEU A 479 -18.70 3.51 25.00
CA LEU A 479 -17.25 3.42 24.96
C LEU A 479 -16.66 4.58 25.75
N GLN A 480 -15.94 4.26 26.83
CA GLN A 480 -15.28 5.23 27.69
C GLN A 480 -13.79 5.26 27.43
N TYR A 481 -13.20 6.47 27.40
CA TYR A 481 -11.77 6.62 27.13
C TYR A 481 -10.89 5.82 28.11
N ASP A 482 -11.27 5.78 29.39
CA ASP A 482 -10.52 5.03 30.41
C ASP A 482 -10.43 3.52 30.11
N LEU A 483 -11.38 2.98 29.36
CA LEU A 483 -11.41 1.57 28.95
C LEU A 483 -10.66 1.35 27.64
N TYR A 484 -10.97 2.11 26.59
CA TYR A 484 -10.38 1.87 25.27
C TYR A 484 -9.00 2.53 25.08
N GLY A 485 -8.69 3.59 25.81
CA GLY A 485 -7.51 4.44 25.59
C GLY A 485 -6.18 3.75 25.87
N SER A 486 -6.17 2.72 26.71
CA SER A 486 -4.97 1.93 27.02
C SER A 486 -4.73 0.76 26.05
N VAL A 487 -5.76 0.36 25.30
CA VAL A 487 -5.74 -0.84 24.45
C VAL A 487 -5.83 -0.52 22.96
N ILE A 488 -6.29 0.68 22.59
CA ILE A 488 -6.41 1.10 21.21
C ILE A 488 -5.03 1.21 20.55
N THR A 489 -4.94 0.74 19.31
CA THR A 489 -3.72 0.79 18.51
C THR A 489 -3.50 2.18 17.93
N SER A 490 -2.32 2.43 17.34
CA SER A 490 -2.03 3.65 16.59
C SER A 490 -2.88 3.83 15.33
N ASP A 491 -3.58 2.78 14.89
CA ASP A 491 -4.53 2.87 13.78
C ASP A 491 -5.87 3.48 14.22
N ARG A 492 -6.10 3.60 15.54
CA ARG A 492 -7.32 4.18 16.14
C ARG A 492 -8.59 3.43 15.72
N LEU A 493 -8.50 2.12 15.55
CA LEU A 493 -9.59 1.26 15.10
C LEU A 493 -10.22 0.50 16.26
N ILE A 494 -11.55 0.44 16.27
CA ILE A 494 -12.34 -0.39 17.19
C ILE A 494 -13.30 -1.22 16.34
N GLN A 495 -13.30 -2.54 16.54
CA GLN A 495 -14.29 -3.43 15.94
C GLN A 495 -15.50 -3.51 16.85
N LEU A 496 -16.67 -3.22 16.30
CA LEU A 496 -17.98 -3.38 16.91
C LEU A 496 -18.63 -4.66 16.39
N THR A 497 -19.01 -5.55 17.30
CA THR A 497 -19.63 -6.83 16.95
C THR A 497 -20.93 -7.00 17.71
N ALA A 498 -22.04 -6.99 16.98
CA ALA A 498 -23.36 -7.33 17.49
C ALA A 498 -23.72 -8.73 17.02
N PHE A 499 -24.14 -9.60 17.94
CA PHE A 499 -24.50 -10.97 17.68
C PHE A 499 -25.86 -11.25 18.33
N THR A 500 -26.77 -11.91 17.61
CA THR A 500 -28.07 -12.29 18.14
C THR A 500 -28.38 -13.75 17.83
N MET A 501 -29.03 -14.42 18.79
CA MET A 501 -29.57 -15.76 18.59
C MET A 501 -31.05 -15.80 18.98
N ASP A 502 -31.87 -16.44 18.14
CA ASP A 502 -33.16 -17.00 18.52
C ASP A 502 -32.94 -18.43 18.99
N LYS A 503 -33.06 -18.66 20.31
CA LYS A 503 -32.84 -19.99 20.92
C LYS A 503 -33.85 -21.03 20.46
N GLN A 504 -35.04 -20.63 20.03
CA GLN A 504 -36.09 -21.57 19.63
C GLN A 504 -35.94 -22.00 18.17
N ALA A 505 -35.52 -21.07 17.30
CA ALA A 505 -35.41 -21.32 15.86
C ALA A 505 -33.99 -21.68 15.40
N LEU A 506 -32.98 -21.62 16.28
CA LEU A 506 -31.56 -21.77 15.93
C LEU A 506 -31.15 -20.79 14.82
N ASP A 507 -31.69 -19.58 14.89
CA ASP A 507 -31.45 -18.52 13.91
C ASP A 507 -30.44 -17.52 14.47
N TYR A 508 -29.30 -17.38 13.79
CA TYR A 508 -28.16 -16.57 14.21
C TYR A 508 -27.94 -15.43 13.23
N HIS A 509 -27.73 -14.23 13.77
CA HIS A 509 -27.39 -13.06 12.96
C HIS A 509 -26.25 -12.29 13.59
N LYS A 510 -25.37 -11.77 12.75
CA LYS A 510 -24.24 -10.94 13.16
C LYS A 510 -24.21 -9.65 12.35
N ALA A 511 -23.88 -8.56 13.02
CA ALA A 511 -23.46 -7.33 12.37
C ALA A 511 -22.07 -6.96 12.90
N GLU A 512 -21.17 -6.62 12.00
CA GLU A 512 -19.79 -6.23 12.30
C GLU A 512 -19.50 -4.88 11.64
N LYS A 513 -18.87 -3.97 12.39
CA LYS A 513 -18.39 -2.69 11.85
C LYS A 513 -17.10 -2.28 12.54
N THR A 514 -16.08 -1.96 11.77
CA THR A 514 -14.91 -1.24 12.28
C THR A 514 -15.18 0.26 12.23
N ILE A 515 -14.97 0.94 13.36
CA ILE A 515 -14.94 2.41 13.43
C ILE A 515 -13.49 2.88 13.52
N VAL A 516 -13.23 4.05 12.95
CA VAL A 516 -11.95 4.79 13.12
C VAL A 516 -12.25 6.03 13.95
N LEU A 517 -11.46 6.25 15.00
CA LEU A 517 -11.61 7.44 15.82
C LEU A 517 -10.95 8.65 15.14
N ASP A 518 -11.62 9.79 15.22
CA ASP A 518 -11.12 11.04 14.69
C ASP A 518 -9.85 11.45 15.45
N GLU A 519 -8.83 11.81 14.70
CA GLU A 519 -7.51 12.17 15.20
C GLU A 519 -7.35 13.70 15.26
N PRO A 520 -6.47 14.22 16.14
CA PRO A 520 -6.20 15.65 16.17
C PRO A 520 -5.51 16.11 14.88
N ASP A 521 -5.80 17.35 14.46
CA ASP A 521 -5.12 17.95 13.32
C ASP A 521 -3.79 18.59 13.73
N ILE A 522 -2.82 18.57 12.81
CA ILE A 522 -1.61 19.37 12.89
C ILE A 522 -1.76 20.58 11.97
N GLU A 523 -1.74 21.76 12.55
CA GLU A 523 -1.63 23.00 11.82
C GLU A 523 -0.16 23.25 11.45
N ILE A 524 0.08 23.51 10.17
CA ILE A 524 1.40 23.85 9.63
C ILE A 524 1.31 25.27 9.10
N LYS A 525 2.22 26.14 9.53
CA LYS A 525 2.29 27.52 9.05
C LYS A 525 3.72 27.89 8.64
N LEU A 526 3.92 28.20 7.37
CA LEU A 526 5.20 28.69 6.88
C LEU A 526 5.42 30.16 7.29
N LEU A 527 6.57 30.45 7.89
CA LEU A 527 6.96 31.77 8.35
C LEU A 527 7.90 32.43 7.34
N GLY A 528 7.31 33.20 6.42
CA GLY A 528 8.03 33.89 5.36
C GLY A 528 7.98 33.14 4.03
N GLU A 529 8.68 33.68 3.04
CA GLU A 529 8.76 33.07 1.70
C GLU A 529 9.93 32.08 1.63
N ALA A 530 9.67 30.88 1.09
CA ALA A 530 10.73 29.91 0.84
C ALA A 530 11.53 30.29 -0.42
N THR A 531 12.85 30.36 -0.31
CA THR A 531 13.78 30.64 -1.42
C THR A 531 14.93 29.64 -1.37
N VAL A 532 15.43 29.23 -2.53
CA VAL A 532 16.57 28.31 -2.64
C VAL A 532 17.76 28.84 -1.83
N ASN A 533 18.38 27.95 -1.05
CA ASN A 533 19.53 28.19 -0.19
C ASN A 533 19.32 29.28 0.88
N ARG A 534 18.07 29.58 1.26
CA ARG A 534 17.76 30.50 2.36
C ARG A 534 16.94 29.79 3.45
N PRO A 535 17.33 29.92 4.73
CA PRO A 535 16.56 29.35 5.82
C PRO A 535 15.14 29.93 5.89
N VAL A 536 14.16 29.05 6.08
CA VAL A 536 12.76 29.38 6.34
C VAL A 536 12.28 28.56 7.55
N ALA A 537 11.27 29.05 8.26
CA ALA A 537 10.73 28.34 9.43
C ALA A 537 9.29 27.88 9.19
N ALA A 538 8.92 26.73 9.74
CA ALA A 538 7.54 26.30 9.90
C ALA A 538 7.16 26.30 11.39
N GLU A 539 6.01 26.91 11.70
CA GLU A 539 5.31 26.74 12.97
C GLU A 539 4.37 25.53 12.87
N LEU A 540 4.49 24.64 13.85
CA LEU A 540 3.73 23.40 13.95
C LEU A 540 2.92 23.45 15.24
N THR A 541 1.62 23.21 15.16
CA THR A 541 0.71 23.23 16.31
C THR A 541 -0.21 22.01 16.30
N LEU A 542 -0.37 21.37 17.45
CA LEU A 542 -1.35 20.31 17.68
C LEU A 542 -2.01 20.48 19.04
N LEU A 543 -3.35 20.45 19.10
CA LEU A 543 -4.09 20.47 20.36
C LEU A 543 -4.14 19.06 20.95
N ASN A 544 -3.75 18.89 22.21
CA ASN A 544 -3.88 17.60 22.91
C ASN A 544 -5.37 17.22 23.07
N PRO A 545 -5.85 16.17 22.39
CA PRO A 545 -7.25 15.75 22.45
C PRO A 545 -7.54 14.87 23.68
N LEU A 546 -6.52 14.33 24.35
CA LEU A 546 -6.69 13.36 25.41
C LEU A 546 -7.06 14.05 26.73
N PRO A 547 -7.82 13.37 27.62
CA PRO A 547 -8.17 13.89 28.94
C PRO A 547 -6.99 13.81 29.94
N GLU A 548 -5.76 13.66 29.44
CA GLU A 548 -4.54 13.47 30.23
C GLU A 548 -3.34 14.13 29.55
N THR A 549 -2.21 14.16 30.26
CA THR A 549 -0.96 14.78 29.76
C THR A 549 -0.25 13.85 28.78
N LEU A 550 0.10 14.36 27.61
CA LEU A 550 0.97 13.66 26.66
C LEU A 550 2.42 13.76 27.12
N GLN A 551 3.16 12.67 27.01
CA GLN A 551 4.59 12.60 27.35
C GLN A 551 5.43 12.33 26.11
N ASP A 552 6.65 12.85 26.10
CA ASP A 552 7.64 12.69 25.03
C ASP A 552 7.12 13.13 23.64
N CYS A 553 6.40 14.25 23.61
CA CYS A 553 5.87 14.81 22.37
C CYS A 553 7.00 15.31 21.46
N SER A 554 6.89 15.03 20.17
CA SER A 554 7.80 15.52 19.15
C SER A 554 7.10 15.74 17.82
N PHE A 555 7.60 16.70 17.04
CA PHE A 555 7.27 16.84 15.63
C PHE A 555 8.48 16.44 14.80
N THR A 556 8.25 15.65 13.75
CA THR A 556 9.24 15.32 12.73
C THR A 556 8.72 15.81 11.40
N LEU A 557 9.53 16.57 10.66
CA LEU A 557 9.18 17.04 9.33
C LEU A 557 10.23 16.64 8.30
N GLU A 558 9.77 16.38 7.08
CA GLU A 558 10.63 16.03 5.95
C GLU A 558 9.98 16.54 4.66
N GLY A 559 10.81 17.02 3.75
CA GLY A 559 10.36 17.37 2.41
C GLY A 559 11.52 17.28 1.42
N ILE A 560 11.24 16.63 0.29
CA ILE A 560 12.17 16.49 -0.82
C ILE A 560 12.50 17.88 -1.34
N GLY A 561 13.80 18.21 -1.41
CA GLY A 561 14.24 19.57 -1.79
C GLY A 561 14.01 20.64 -0.72
N LEU A 562 13.49 20.29 0.47
CA LEU A 562 13.24 21.19 1.59
C LEU A 562 14.18 20.95 2.77
N THR A 563 14.44 19.68 3.11
CA THR A 563 15.18 19.28 4.33
C THR A 563 16.47 18.50 4.05
N ASP A 564 17.07 18.70 2.88
CA ASP A 564 18.34 18.04 2.50
C ASP A 564 18.30 16.50 2.62
N GLY A 565 17.14 15.92 2.30
CA GLY A 565 16.91 14.46 2.31
C GLY A 565 16.91 13.81 3.70
N LYS A 566 16.83 14.61 4.78
CA LYS A 566 16.79 14.08 6.15
C LYS A 566 15.58 14.61 6.92
N PRO A 567 14.96 13.79 7.78
CA PRO A 567 13.93 14.24 8.68
C PRO A 567 14.52 15.17 9.77
N VAL A 568 13.79 16.24 10.10
CA VAL A 568 14.14 17.19 11.17
C VAL A 568 13.15 17.03 12.31
N THR A 569 13.65 16.63 13.49
CA THR A 569 12.82 16.40 14.68
C THR A 569 12.97 17.51 15.72
N ALA A 570 11.85 18.07 16.17
CA ALA A 570 11.75 19.00 17.28
C ALA A 570 11.05 18.32 18.47
N LYS A 571 11.77 18.19 19.60
CA LYS A 571 11.23 17.65 20.86
C LYS A 571 10.51 18.74 21.65
N ILE A 572 9.30 18.44 22.11
CA ILE A 572 8.45 19.35 22.90
C ILE A 572 8.42 18.95 24.38
N GLY A 573 8.45 17.65 24.69
CA GLY A 573 8.34 17.14 26.06
C GLY A 573 6.88 16.89 26.45
N ALA A 574 6.49 17.29 27.67
CA ALA A 574 5.14 17.06 28.19
C ALA A 574 4.15 18.13 27.71
N VAL A 575 2.93 17.73 27.34
CA VAL A 575 1.85 18.63 26.91
C VAL A 575 0.59 18.32 27.70
N GLY A 576 0.13 19.28 28.51
CA GLY A 576 -1.02 19.09 29.40
C GLY A 576 -2.34 18.87 28.68
N GLN A 577 -3.35 18.43 29.42
CA GLN A 577 -4.71 18.27 28.91
C GLN A 577 -5.21 19.58 28.28
N ARG A 578 -5.75 19.50 27.04
CA ARG A 578 -6.25 20.66 26.27
C ARG A 578 -5.23 21.78 26.03
N GLN A 579 -3.94 21.51 26.21
CA GLN A 579 -2.87 22.42 25.81
C GLN A 579 -2.40 22.09 24.39
N GLU A 580 -1.73 23.07 23.77
CA GLU A 580 -1.15 22.92 22.44
C GLU A 580 0.33 22.52 22.53
N ALA A 581 0.71 21.50 21.77
CA ALA A 581 2.09 21.24 21.42
C ALA A 581 2.49 22.23 20.31
N ARG A 582 3.56 23.01 20.52
CA ARG A 582 4.04 23.99 19.55
C ARG A 582 5.52 23.81 19.27
N ALA A 583 5.90 23.79 18.00
CA ALA A 583 7.30 23.79 17.56
C ALA A 583 7.53 24.85 16.50
N ARG A 584 8.74 25.41 16.49
CA ARG A 584 9.26 26.17 15.35
C ARG A 584 10.48 25.44 14.81
N VAL A 585 10.41 25.01 13.56
CA VAL A 585 11.49 24.24 12.92
C VAL A 585 12.00 25.02 11.71
N VAL A 586 13.33 25.14 11.61
CA VAL A 586 14.01 25.84 10.52
C VAL A 586 14.58 24.82 9.55
N PHE A 587 14.35 25.02 8.25
CA PHE A 587 14.92 24.21 7.17
C PHE A 587 15.37 25.11 6.01
N THR A 588 16.19 24.57 5.11
CA THR A 588 16.77 25.31 4.00
C THR A 588 16.45 24.60 2.68
N PRO A 589 15.53 25.14 1.87
CA PRO A 589 15.20 24.56 0.58
C PRO A 589 16.41 24.53 -0.36
N SER A 590 16.62 23.41 -1.04
CA SER A 590 17.72 23.18 -1.98
C SER A 590 17.30 23.23 -3.45
N SER A 591 15.99 23.19 -3.75
CA SER A 591 15.48 23.24 -5.12
C SER A 591 14.23 24.12 -5.25
N ALA A 592 14.13 24.82 -6.39
CA ALA A 592 12.97 25.66 -6.69
C ALA A 592 11.76 24.83 -7.13
N GLY A 593 10.56 25.40 -7.03
CA GLY A 593 9.31 24.77 -7.50
C GLY A 593 8.36 24.35 -6.38
N PHE A 594 7.48 23.41 -6.70
CA PHE A 594 6.44 22.90 -5.80
C PHE A 594 6.95 21.67 -5.05
N HIS A 595 7.02 21.77 -3.72
CA HIS A 595 7.48 20.69 -2.86
C HIS A 595 6.43 20.37 -1.80
N MET A 596 6.41 19.12 -1.35
CA MET A 596 5.53 18.68 -0.27
C MET A 596 6.35 18.61 1.03
N LEU A 597 5.87 19.32 2.06
CA LEU A 597 6.37 19.19 3.42
C LEU A 597 5.44 18.24 4.17
N VAL A 598 5.96 17.12 4.63
CA VAL A 598 5.23 16.13 5.45
C VAL A 598 5.63 16.30 6.89
N VAL A 599 4.65 16.30 7.79
CA VAL A 599 4.85 16.43 9.24
C VAL A 599 4.20 15.26 9.95
N ASN A 600 4.91 14.69 10.90
CA ASN A 600 4.45 13.65 11.80
C ASN A 600 4.58 14.14 13.25
N PHE A 601 3.53 13.96 14.04
CA PHE A 601 3.57 14.14 15.49
C PHE A 601 3.49 12.77 16.16
N ASP A 602 4.42 12.54 17.09
CA ASP A 602 4.48 11.33 17.91
C ASP A 602 4.69 11.67 19.39
N CYS A 603 4.03 10.89 20.23
CA CYS A 603 4.22 10.84 21.68
C CYS A 603 3.93 9.41 22.18
N VAL A 604 3.98 9.19 23.50
CA VAL A 604 3.73 7.84 24.08
C VAL A 604 2.33 7.32 23.75
N LYS A 605 1.29 8.17 23.81
CA LYS A 605 -0.12 7.78 23.66
C LYS A 605 -0.77 8.12 22.32
N LEU A 606 -0.21 9.07 21.58
CA LEU A 606 -0.66 9.44 20.25
C LEU A 606 0.51 9.27 19.29
N LYS A 607 0.37 8.31 18.39
CA LYS A 607 1.33 8.02 17.34
C LYS A 607 0.69 8.19 15.98
N ASN A 608 1.50 8.41 14.95
CA ASN A 608 1.04 8.42 13.57
C ASN A 608 -0.06 9.47 13.34
N ILE A 609 0.17 10.69 13.85
CA ILE A 609 -0.63 11.87 13.51
C ILE A 609 0.13 12.61 12.42
N LYS A 610 -0.46 12.71 11.23
CA LYS A 610 0.24 13.26 10.06
C LYS A 610 -0.53 14.40 9.43
N SER A 611 0.22 15.35 8.89
CA SER A 611 -0.27 16.46 8.10
C SER A 611 0.76 16.80 7.03
N SER A 612 0.34 17.57 6.04
CA SER A 612 1.22 17.98 4.95
C SER A 612 0.82 19.33 4.41
N MET A 613 1.79 20.05 3.86
CA MET A 613 1.61 21.34 3.23
C MET A 613 2.43 21.42 1.94
N PHE A 614 1.88 22.02 0.90
CA PHE A 614 2.66 22.42 -0.26
C PHE A 614 3.46 23.69 0.03
N VAL A 615 4.74 23.66 -0.28
CA VAL A 615 5.66 24.79 -0.18
C VAL A 615 6.14 25.13 -1.57
N VAL A 616 5.93 26.39 -1.97
CA VAL A 616 6.45 26.93 -3.22
C VAL A 616 7.78 27.62 -2.93
N VAL A 617 8.87 27.07 -3.48
CA VAL A 617 10.22 27.59 -3.30
C VAL A 617 10.61 28.44 -4.50
N LYS A 618 10.95 29.70 -4.25
CA LYS A 618 11.45 30.63 -5.27
C LYS A 618 12.94 30.35 -5.56
N GLY A 619 13.32 30.50 -6.83
CA GLY A 619 14.72 30.34 -7.29
C GLY A 619 15.66 31.42 -6.80
#